data_AF-A0A419WSX0-F1
#
_entry.id   AF-A0A419WSX0-F1
#
_cell.length_a   1.000
_cell.length_b   1.000
_cell.length_c   1.000
_cell.angle_alpha   90.00
_cell.angle_beta   90.00
_cell.angle_gamma   90.00
#
_symmetry.space_group_name_H-M   'P 1'
#
loop_
_entity.id
_entity.type
_entity.pdbx_description
1 polymer ?
#
loop_
_entity_poly.entity_id
_entity_poly.type
_entity_poly.pdbx_seq_one_letter_code
_entity_poly.pdbx_strand_id
1 'polypeptide(L)'
;METISEKRNQVLQEIIEFYKIQPGVSSEILEKLEEYLLLMNSITIEALNDLEELSSYQVNLTDTIDVLNTFINSIIEESEKIFPNEDIEILPLKYTDEMALNELQVLEYLKNLNQADLNRFKLMDALHELDEKLYDDEFPDLIMELVEKLILAINSERIVKVEDLM
;
A
#
# COMPACT_ATOMS: atom_id res chain seq x y z
N MET A 1 -17.25 -16.94 8.08
CA MET A 1 -16.57 -16.20 7.00
C MET A 1 -15.24 -15.80 7.60
N GLU A 2 -14.13 -16.22 7.00
CA GLU A 2 -12.81 -15.75 7.43
C GLU A 2 -12.70 -14.26 7.16
N THR A 3 -12.19 -13.52 8.13
CA THR A 3 -11.88 -12.09 8.00
C THR A 3 -10.68 -11.90 7.06
N ILE A 4 -10.55 -10.71 6.46
CA ILE A 4 -9.39 -10.34 5.62
C ILE A 4 -8.07 -10.57 6.39
N SER A 5 -8.08 -10.30 7.69
CA SER A 5 -6.96 -10.54 8.61
C SER A 5 -6.57 -12.03 8.70
N GLU A 6 -7.55 -12.94 8.85
CA GLU A 6 -7.29 -14.39 8.98
C GLU A 6 -6.65 -14.98 7.72
N LYS A 7 -7.17 -14.64 6.53
CA LYS A 7 -6.61 -15.12 5.26
C LYS A 7 -5.19 -14.61 5.02
N ARG A 8 -4.94 -13.33 5.32
CA ARG A 8 -3.60 -12.73 5.16
C ARG A 8 -2.59 -13.34 6.12
N ASN A 9 -2.97 -13.58 7.37
CA ASN A 9 -2.11 -14.25 8.34
C ASN A 9 -1.76 -15.68 7.90
N GLN A 10 -2.70 -16.40 7.28
CA GLN A 10 -2.42 -17.73 6.73
C GLN A 10 -1.39 -17.68 5.60
N VAL A 11 -1.52 -16.75 4.65
CA VAL A 11 -0.54 -16.57 3.56
C VAL A 11 0.85 -16.23 4.11
N LEU A 12 0.94 -15.37 5.13
CA LEU A 12 2.21 -15.07 5.77
C LEU A 12 2.84 -16.29 6.43
N GLN A 13 2.04 -17.11 7.12
CA GLN A 13 2.54 -18.36 7.68
C GLN A 13 3.04 -19.31 6.58
N GLU A 14 2.36 -19.40 5.45
CA GLU A 14 2.81 -20.20 4.30
C GLU A 14 4.15 -19.69 3.75
N ILE A 15 4.32 -18.37 3.63
CA ILE A 15 5.60 -17.74 3.22
C ILE A 15 6.71 -18.07 4.23
N ILE A 16 6.44 -17.89 5.52
CA ILE A 16 7.40 -18.16 6.60
C ILE A 16 7.82 -19.63 6.63
N GLU A 17 6.85 -20.56 6.53
CA GLU A 17 7.13 -22.00 6.51
C GLU A 17 7.94 -22.41 5.27
N PHE A 18 7.71 -21.77 4.12
CA PHE A 18 8.55 -21.96 2.94
C PHE A 18 10.02 -21.57 3.20
N TYR A 19 10.27 -20.47 3.92
CA TYR A 19 11.64 -20.02 4.20
C TYR A 19 12.36 -20.85 5.27
N LYS A 20 11.64 -21.43 6.22
CA LYS A 20 12.21 -22.36 7.21
C LYS A 20 12.93 -23.57 6.59
N ILE A 21 12.54 -23.96 5.38
CA ILE A 21 13.12 -25.11 4.68
C ILE A 21 14.15 -24.75 3.60
N GLN A 22 14.39 -23.46 3.35
CA GLN A 22 15.34 -23.03 2.32
C GLN A 22 16.80 -23.20 2.77
N PRO A 23 17.67 -23.80 1.94
CA PRO A 23 19.08 -23.93 2.25
C PRO A 23 19.77 -22.57 2.21
N GLY A 24 20.48 -22.20 3.28
CA GLY A 24 21.24 -20.94 3.36
C GLY A 24 20.56 -19.84 4.18
N VAL A 25 19.28 -19.99 4.52
CA VAL A 25 18.57 -19.08 5.43
C VAL A 25 18.97 -19.40 6.88
N SER A 26 19.56 -18.43 7.57
CA SER A 26 19.90 -18.56 8.99
C SER A 26 18.67 -18.26 9.86
N SER A 27 18.67 -18.74 11.10
CA SER A 27 17.59 -18.44 12.06
C SER A 27 17.43 -16.95 12.32
N GLU A 28 18.53 -16.17 12.31
CA GLU A 28 18.49 -14.72 12.51
C GLU A 28 17.86 -13.98 11.31
N ILE A 29 18.09 -14.45 10.09
CA ILE A 29 17.46 -13.90 8.89
C ILE A 29 15.96 -14.21 8.90
N LEU A 30 15.61 -15.44 9.28
CA LEU A 30 14.22 -15.86 9.37
C LEU A 30 13.43 -15.04 10.41
N GLU A 31 14.01 -14.76 11.59
CA GLU A 31 13.37 -13.96 12.63
C GLU A 31 13.08 -12.53 12.14
N LYS A 32 14.06 -11.89 11.48
CA LYS A 32 13.87 -10.54 10.90
C LYS A 32 12.83 -10.52 9.78
N LEU A 33 12.79 -11.58 8.96
CA LEU A 33 11.79 -11.77 7.92
C LEU A 33 10.38 -11.88 8.52
N GLU A 34 10.22 -12.73 9.54
CA GLU A 34 8.96 -12.91 10.26
C GLU A 34 8.48 -11.59 10.86
N GLU A 35 9.36 -10.86 11.56
CA GLU A 35 9.05 -9.56 12.15
C GLU A 35 8.61 -8.54 11.10
N TYR A 36 9.35 -8.41 9.99
CA TYR A 36 9.01 -7.45 8.94
C TYR A 36 7.68 -7.78 8.27
N LEU A 37 7.45 -9.04 7.92
CA LEU A 37 6.21 -9.47 7.27
C LEU A 37 4.98 -9.25 8.16
N LEU A 38 5.10 -9.53 9.46
CA LEU A 38 4.03 -9.27 10.43
C LEU A 38 3.74 -7.78 10.57
N LEU A 39 4.79 -6.96 10.66
CA LEU A 39 4.68 -5.51 10.77
C LEU A 39 4.04 -4.88 9.53
N MET A 40 4.52 -5.24 8.33
CA MET A 40 3.96 -4.78 7.06
C MET A 40 2.49 -5.18 6.91
N ASN A 41 2.14 -6.39 7.36
CA ASN A 41 0.76 -6.83 7.36
C ASN A 41 -0.11 -6.05 8.34
N SER A 42 0.40 -5.73 9.53
CA SER A 42 -0.29 -4.88 10.50
C SER A 42 -0.58 -3.49 9.90
N ILE A 43 0.45 -2.84 9.35
CA ILE A 43 0.33 -1.52 8.70
C ILE A 43 -0.69 -1.56 7.56
N THR A 44 -0.66 -2.63 6.74
CA THR A 44 -1.61 -2.78 5.64
C THR A 44 -3.04 -2.98 6.16
N ILE A 45 -3.25 -3.81 7.17
CA ILE A 45 -4.58 -4.07 7.72
C ILE A 45 -5.15 -2.80 8.36
N GLU A 46 -4.34 -2.03 9.08
CA GLU A 46 -4.73 -0.75 9.66
C GLU A 46 -5.23 0.21 8.58
N ALA A 47 -4.44 0.41 7.51
CA ALA A 47 -4.84 1.28 6.41
C ALA A 47 -6.11 0.80 5.67
N LEU A 48 -6.30 -0.52 5.52
CA LEU A 48 -7.52 -1.07 4.90
C LEU A 48 -8.75 -0.87 5.78
N ASN A 49 -8.60 -1.04 7.10
CA ASN A 49 -9.69 -0.77 8.04
C ASN A 49 -10.06 0.72 8.03
N ASP A 50 -9.07 1.62 8.01
CA ASP A 50 -9.32 3.06 7.92
C ASP A 50 -10.10 3.42 6.65
N LEU A 51 -9.77 2.80 5.50
CA LEU A 51 -10.55 2.96 4.26
C LEU A 51 -11.97 2.40 4.39
N GLU A 52 -12.14 1.22 5.01
CA GLU A 52 -13.46 0.63 5.23
C GLU A 52 -14.32 1.51 6.15
N GLU A 53 -13.73 2.11 7.17
CA GLU A 53 -14.40 3.09 8.02
C GLU A 53 -14.85 4.32 7.23
N LEU A 54 -13.98 4.89 6.37
CA LEU A 54 -14.33 6.01 5.49
C LEU A 54 -15.48 5.66 4.53
N SER A 55 -15.53 4.43 4.02
CA SER A 55 -16.59 3.95 3.13
C SER A 55 -17.98 3.92 3.79
N SER A 56 -18.02 3.88 5.12
CA SER A 56 -19.27 3.94 5.89
C SER A 56 -19.84 5.36 6.01
N TYR A 57 -19.09 6.37 5.56
CA TYR A 57 -19.46 7.77 5.52
C TYR A 57 -19.47 8.30 4.07
N GLN A 58 -19.67 9.61 3.89
CA GLN A 58 -19.48 10.24 2.59
C GLN A 58 -17.99 10.28 2.29
N VAL A 59 -17.55 9.60 1.23
CA VAL A 59 -16.14 9.52 0.83
C VAL A 59 -15.58 10.92 0.58
N ASN A 60 -14.48 11.22 1.24
CA ASN A 60 -13.75 12.49 1.15
C ASN A 60 -12.36 12.22 0.59
N LEU A 61 -12.03 12.93 -0.49
CA LEU A 61 -10.75 12.79 -1.19
C LEU A 61 -9.54 13.02 -0.29
N THR A 62 -9.64 14.00 0.62
CA THR A 62 -8.53 14.35 1.51
C THR A 62 -8.30 13.22 2.51
N ASP A 63 -9.36 12.74 3.15
CA ASP A 63 -9.27 11.66 4.13
C ASP A 63 -8.77 10.35 3.49
N THR A 64 -9.21 10.04 2.26
CA THR A 64 -8.72 8.86 1.52
C THR A 64 -7.23 8.96 1.20
N ILE A 65 -6.74 10.14 0.82
CA ILE A 65 -5.31 10.35 0.56
C ILE A 65 -4.48 10.44 1.85
N ASP A 66 -5.06 10.92 2.96
CA ASP A 66 -4.42 10.89 4.28
C ASP A 66 -4.13 9.44 4.72
N VAL A 67 -5.08 8.52 4.50
CA VAL A 67 -4.87 7.09 4.78
C VAL A 67 -3.71 6.54 3.93
N LEU A 68 -3.69 6.83 2.63
CA LEU A 68 -2.60 6.42 1.74
C LEU A 68 -1.25 7.00 2.18
N ASN A 69 -1.21 8.28 2.54
CA ASN A 69 -0.01 8.96 3.00
C ASN A 69 0.51 8.37 4.31
N THR A 70 -0.38 8.10 5.26
CA THR A 70 -0.04 7.47 6.54
C THR A 70 0.55 6.09 6.30
N PHE A 71 -0.08 5.28 5.45
CA PHE A 71 0.44 3.98 5.04
C PHE A 71 1.83 4.08 4.41
N ILE A 72 2.03 4.96 3.43
CA ILE A 72 3.33 5.16 2.76
C ILE A 72 4.40 5.59 3.77
N ASN A 73 4.08 6.53 4.67
CA ASN A 73 5.02 7.00 5.70
C ASN A 73 5.45 5.86 6.64
N SER A 74 4.50 5.06 7.11
CA SER A 74 4.80 3.89 7.95
C SER A 74 5.68 2.87 7.22
N ILE A 75 5.42 2.63 5.94
CA ILE A 75 6.29 1.75 5.13
C ILE A 75 7.70 2.33 5.00
N ILE A 76 7.84 3.63 4.74
CA ILE A 76 9.15 4.28 4.60
C ILE A 76 9.94 4.11 5.90
N GLU A 77 9.34 4.48 7.02
CA GLU A 77 10.00 4.42 8.33
C GLU A 77 10.46 3.00 8.68
N GLU A 78 9.58 2.00 8.50
CA GLU A 78 9.92 0.62 8.85
C GLU A 78 10.87 -0.03 7.85
N SER A 79 10.74 0.32 6.56
CA SER A 79 11.65 -0.21 5.53
C SER A 79 13.06 0.34 5.70
N GLU A 80 13.26 1.60 6.11
CA GLU A 80 14.60 2.14 6.40
C GLU A 80 15.34 1.37 7.51
N LYS A 81 14.60 0.79 8.47
CA LYS A 81 15.17 -0.02 9.56
C LYS A 81 15.71 -1.36 9.07
N ILE A 82 15.10 -1.92 8.02
CA ILE A 82 15.43 -3.25 7.46
C ILE A 82 16.36 -3.14 6.23
N PHE A 83 16.15 -2.13 5.40
CA PHE A 83 16.82 -1.86 4.13
C PHE A 83 17.51 -0.49 4.14
N PRO A 84 18.50 -0.23 5.02
CA PRO A 84 19.05 1.10 5.24
C PRO A 84 19.82 1.69 4.04
N ASN A 85 20.06 0.90 2.99
CA ASN A 85 20.76 1.31 1.77
C ASN A 85 19.87 1.28 0.53
N GLU A 86 18.56 1.02 0.67
CA GLU A 86 17.62 1.01 -0.44
C GLU A 86 16.88 2.35 -0.52
N ASP A 87 16.93 3.00 -1.69
CA ASP A 87 16.13 4.18 -1.95
C ASP A 87 14.66 3.77 -2.13
N ILE A 88 13.78 4.28 -1.27
CA ILE A 88 12.35 4.05 -1.38
C ILE A 88 11.78 5.01 -2.42
N GLU A 89 11.40 4.47 -3.58
CA GLU A 89 10.86 5.22 -4.71
C GLU A 89 9.38 5.67 -4.56
N ILE A 90 8.75 5.39 -3.42
CA ILE A 90 7.35 5.75 -3.15
C ILE A 90 7.37 6.90 -2.15
N LEU A 91 6.71 8.02 -2.48
CA LEU A 91 6.70 9.22 -1.64
C LEU A 91 5.26 9.68 -1.37
N PRO A 92 4.95 10.11 -0.14
CA PRO A 92 3.63 10.65 0.20
C PRO A 92 3.38 11.98 -0.52
N LEU A 93 2.11 12.29 -0.78
CA LEU A 93 1.71 13.61 -1.28
C LEU A 93 1.92 14.64 -0.17
N LYS A 94 2.68 15.69 -0.47
CA LYS A 94 2.86 16.81 0.45
C LYS A 94 1.80 17.87 0.19
N TYR A 95 0.87 18.02 1.12
CA TYR A 95 -0.08 19.15 1.19
C TYR A 95 -0.18 19.63 2.64
N THR A 96 -0.77 20.81 2.82
CA THR A 96 -1.07 21.39 4.13
C THR A 96 -2.48 21.02 4.53
N ASP A 97 -2.69 20.65 5.79
CA ASP A 97 -4.00 20.27 6.37
C ASP A 97 -5.11 21.33 6.18
N GLU A 98 -4.73 22.58 5.89
CA GLU A 98 -5.67 23.68 5.60
C GLU A 98 -6.23 23.64 4.16
N MET A 99 -5.76 22.74 3.30
CA MET A 99 -6.11 22.69 1.88
C MET A 99 -6.82 21.37 1.54
N ALA A 100 -8.11 21.45 1.22
CA ALA A 100 -8.84 20.31 0.65
C ALA A 100 -8.28 19.97 -0.73
N LEU A 101 -7.97 18.69 -0.95
CA LEU A 101 -7.52 18.20 -2.24
C LEU A 101 -8.67 18.20 -3.25
N ASN A 102 -8.41 18.65 -4.47
CA ASN A 102 -9.34 18.50 -5.59
C ASN A 102 -9.04 17.25 -6.43
N GLU A 103 -10.00 16.87 -7.25
CA GLU A 103 -10.00 15.67 -8.08
C GLU A 103 -8.75 15.59 -8.98
N LEU A 104 -8.39 16.71 -9.62
CA LEU A 104 -7.25 16.77 -10.53
C LEU A 104 -5.93 16.55 -9.78
N GLN A 105 -5.77 17.16 -8.60
CA GLN A 105 -4.57 17.00 -7.78
C GLN A 105 -4.40 15.54 -7.32
N VAL A 106 -5.50 14.89 -6.92
CA VAL A 106 -5.47 13.48 -6.53
C VAL A 106 -5.11 12.59 -7.71
N LEU A 107 -5.72 12.80 -8.88
CA LEU A 107 -5.42 12.03 -10.07
C LEU A 107 -3.96 12.16 -10.50
N GLU A 108 -3.41 13.38 -10.50
CA GLU A 108 -2.00 13.62 -10.83
C GLU A 108 -1.06 12.91 -9.84
N TYR A 109 -1.37 12.96 -8.55
CA TYR A 109 -0.61 12.26 -7.52
C TYR A 109 -0.61 10.74 -7.74
N LEU A 110 -1.78 10.14 -7.99
CA LEU A 110 -1.91 8.70 -8.22
C LEU A 110 -1.21 8.25 -9.51
N LYS A 111 -1.28 9.06 -10.58
CA LYS A 111 -0.52 8.84 -11.83
C LYS A 111 0.99 8.86 -11.58
N ASN A 112 1.47 9.81 -10.77
CA ASN A 112 2.90 9.90 -10.42
C ASN A 112 3.36 8.72 -9.55
N LEU A 113 2.56 8.32 -8.56
CA LEU A 113 2.84 7.14 -7.72
C LEU A 113 2.93 5.85 -8.53
N ASN A 114 2.01 5.65 -9.48
CA ASN A 114 2.05 4.49 -10.38
C ASN A 114 3.22 4.56 -11.38
N GLN A 115 3.99 5.66 -11.40
CA GLN A 115 4.96 5.98 -12.44
C GLN A 115 4.31 5.71 -13.80
N ALA A 116 3.24 6.43 -14.14
CA ALA A 116 2.28 6.06 -15.19
C ALA A 116 2.91 5.54 -16.50
N ASP A 117 4.07 6.05 -16.92
CA ASP A 117 4.82 5.58 -18.09
C ASP A 117 5.33 4.12 -17.99
N LEU A 118 5.58 3.65 -16.78
CA LEU A 118 6.04 2.29 -16.44
C LEU A 118 4.90 1.38 -15.97
N ASN A 119 3.75 1.96 -15.61
CA ASN A 119 2.61 1.25 -15.03
C ASN A 119 3.02 0.31 -13.89
N ARG A 120 3.82 0.83 -12.95
CA ARG A 120 4.54 0.05 -11.93
C ARG A 120 3.63 -0.89 -11.14
N PHE A 121 2.48 -0.40 -10.70
CA PHE A 121 1.52 -1.15 -9.90
C PHE A 121 0.37 -1.75 -10.73
N LYS A 122 0.45 -1.69 -12.07
CA LYS A 122 -0.57 -2.18 -13.00
C LYS A 122 -1.94 -1.52 -12.81
N LEU A 123 -1.95 -0.23 -12.45
CA LEU A 123 -3.16 0.55 -12.20
C LEU A 123 -3.61 1.40 -13.39
N MET A 124 -2.94 1.33 -14.55
CA MET A 124 -3.22 2.22 -15.69
C MET A 124 -4.69 2.22 -16.14
N ASP A 125 -5.34 1.05 -16.16
CA ASP A 125 -6.75 0.95 -16.56
C ASP A 125 -7.66 1.66 -15.55
N ALA A 126 -7.42 1.45 -14.25
CA ALA A 126 -8.17 2.12 -13.17
C ALA A 126 -7.91 3.63 -13.14
N LEU A 127 -6.67 4.06 -13.41
CA LEU A 127 -6.32 5.47 -13.54
C LEU A 127 -6.98 6.12 -14.76
N HIS A 128 -7.16 5.38 -15.85
CA HIS A 128 -7.85 5.86 -17.03
C HIS A 128 -9.36 6.01 -16.78
N GLU A 129 -9.98 5.02 -16.15
CA GLU A 129 -11.38 5.09 -15.70
C GLU A 129 -11.60 6.29 -14.78
N LEU A 130 -10.69 6.51 -13.82
CA LEU A 130 -10.76 7.66 -12.92
C LEU A 130 -10.64 9.00 -13.67
N ASP A 131 -9.80 9.08 -14.70
CA ASP A 131 -9.65 10.27 -15.56
C ASP A 131 -10.91 10.56 -16.39
N GLU A 132 -11.56 9.51 -16.92
CA GLU A 132 -12.83 9.65 -17.66
C GLU A 132 -13.99 10.13 -16.78
N LYS A 133 -13.90 9.85 -15.48
CA LYS A 133 -14.90 10.16 -14.45
C LYS A 133 -14.59 11.42 -13.66
N LEU A 134 -13.63 12.23 -14.13
CA LEU A 134 -13.25 13.46 -13.45
C LEU A 134 -14.46 14.38 -13.28
N TYR A 135 -14.72 14.80 -12.04
CA TYR A 135 -15.87 15.62 -11.63
C TYR A 135 -17.24 14.93 -11.64
N ASP A 136 -17.31 13.62 -11.93
CA ASP A 136 -18.54 12.85 -11.76
C ASP A 136 -18.74 12.50 -10.27
N ASP A 137 -20.01 12.31 -9.88
CA ASP A 137 -20.38 11.94 -8.50
C ASP A 137 -19.77 10.61 -8.03
N GLU A 138 -19.40 9.73 -8.98
CA GLU A 138 -18.78 8.42 -8.74
C GLU A 138 -17.26 8.52 -8.46
N PHE A 139 -16.64 9.69 -8.70
CA PHE A 139 -15.19 9.88 -8.61
C PHE A 139 -14.60 9.57 -7.21
N PRO A 140 -15.21 10.00 -6.09
CA PRO A 140 -14.69 9.68 -4.76
C PRO A 140 -14.65 8.17 -4.49
N ASP A 141 -15.68 7.43 -4.88
CA ASP A 141 -15.75 5.98 -4.69
C ASP A 141 -14.66 5.26 -5.49
N LEU A 142 -14.45 5.68 -6.74
CA LEU A 142 -13.39 5.14 -7.60
C LEU A 142 -11.99 5.40 -7.04
N ILE A 143 -11.76 6.55 -6.38
CA ILE A 143 -10.48 6.82 -5.70
C ILE A 143 -10.26 5.84 -4.55
N MET A 144 -11.28 5.61 -3.73
CA MET A 144 -11.17 4.69 -2.59
C MET A 144 -10.79 3.28 -3.04
N GLU A 145 -11.45 2.77 -4.09
CA GLU A 145 -11.08 1.49 -4.70
C GLU A 145 -9.65 1.47 -5.25
N LEU A 146 -9.22 2.57 -5.88
CA LEU A 146 -7.88 2.68 -6.45
C LEU A 146 -6.81 2.74 -5.35
N VAL A 147 -7.06 3.47 -4.27
CA VAL A 147 -6.17 3.54 -3.11
C VAL A 147 -6.05 2.19 -2.43
N GLU A 148 -7.15 1.45 -2.26
CA GLU A 148 -7.10 0.06 -1.76
C GLU A 148 -6.21 -0.81 -2.64
N LYS A 149 -6.44 -0.81 -3.97
CA LYS A 149 -5.63 -1.57 -4.94
C LYS A 149 -4.15 -1.19 -4.85
N LEU A 150 -3.85 0.10 -4.69
CA LEU A 150 -2.49 0.60 -4.58
C LEU A 150 -1.80 0.14 -3.28
N ILE A 151 -2.48 0.23 -2.13
CA ILE A 151 -1.98 -0.27 -0.84
C ILE A 151 -1.59 -1.76 -0.96
N LEU A 152 -2.46 -2.56 -1.55
CA LEU A 152 -2.21 -3.99 -1.76
C LEU A 152 -1.05 -4.26 -2.72
N ALA A 153 -0.93 -3.48 -3.79
CA ALA A 153 0.15 -3.59 -4.76
C ALA A 153 1.50 -3.22 -4.14
N ILE A 154 1.57 -2.13 -3.37
CA ILE A 154 2.78 -1.70 -2.65
C ILE A 154 3.22 -2.78 -1.66
N ASN A 155 2.29 -3.30 -0.86
CA ASN A 155 2.62 -4.36 0.11
C ASN A 155 3.13 -5.62 -0.60
N SER A 156 2.53 -6.00 -1.74
CA SER A 156 2.97 -7.16 -2.52
C SER A 156 4.38 -6.98 -3.10
N GLU A 157 4.69 -5.80 -3.65
CA GLU A 157 6.05 -5.47 -4.12
C GLU A 157 7.06 -5.57 -2.97
N ARG A 158 6.69 -5.08 -1.78
CA ARG A 158 7.56 -5.14 -0.60
C ARG A 158 7.81 -6.55 -0.13
N ILE A 159 6.81 -7.42 -0.12
CA ILE A 159 7.00 -8.85 0.20
C ILE A 159 8.04 -9.45 -0.75
N VAL A 160 7.90 -9.24 -2.07
CA VAL A 160 8.85 -9.74 -3.08
C VAL A 160 10.28 -9.22 -2.84
N LYS A 161 10.44 -7.94 -2.51
CA LYS A 161 11.78 -7.38 -2.24
C LYS A 161 12.46 -8.00 -1.03
N VAL A 162 11.70 -8.44 -0.03
CA VAL A 162 12.26 -9.17 1.10
C VAL A 162 12.72 -10.57 0.65
N GLU A 163 12.02 -11.19 -0.31
CA GLU A 163 12.45 -12.47 -0.91
C GLU A 163 13.84 -12.34 -1.56
N ASP A 164 14.14 -11.20 -2.19
CA ASP A 164 15.42 -10.93 -2.86
C ASP A 164 16.62 -10.70 -1.91
N LEU A 165 16.38 -10.50 -0.60
CA LEU A 165 17.46 -10.36 0.40
C LEU A 165 18.12 -11.69 0.79
N MET A 166 17.52 -12.82 0.42
CA MET A 166 17.98 -14.18 0.76
C MET A 166 18.82 -14.78 -0.35
#